data_AF-A0A7G6WIR3-F1
#
_entry.id   AF-A0A7G6WIR3-F1
#
_cell.length_a   1.000
_cell.length_b   1.000
_cell.length_c   1.000
_cell.angle_alpha   90.00
_cell.angle_beta   90.00
_cell.angle_gamma   90.00
#
_symmetry.space_group_name_H-M   'P 1'
#
loop_
_entity.id
_entity.type
_entity.pdbx_description
1 polymer ?
#
loop_
_entity_poly.entity_id
_entity_poly.type
_entity_poly.pdbx_seq_one_letter_code
_entity_poly.pdbx_strand_id
1 'polypeptide(L)'
;MKTSSITRSLALSALAAGALVAPAHPAIAAAAPQPIAVSYYESCPGFKVLVTADGKVGVIDLPGDRAKIIWPGLTVTLTAKSGESITYEGASGVTHIKPASDGGQYVTATGRNIITVPKANGHPLGVYFTIGTVNWTLNADGTERGGMFTGTGTVVDVCAELAS
;
A
#
# COMPACT_ATOMS: atom_id res chain seq x y z
N MET A 1 47.82 -38.34 62.91
CA MET A 1 47.06 -37.16 63.38
C MET A 1 47.90 -35.91 63.18
N LYS A 2 47.49 -35.04 62.26
CA LYS A 2 47.94 -33.65 62.13
C LYS A 2 46.81 -32.89 61.43
N THR A 3 46.09 -32.11 62.22
CA THR A 3 45.09 -31.11 61.82
C THR A 3 45.79 -29.90 61.24
N SER A 4 45.30 -29.34 60.13
CA SER A 4 45.20 -27.88 59.99
C SER A 4 44.44 -27.42 58.74
N SER A 5 43.54 -26.48 59.02
CA SER A 5 43.03 -25.34 58.25
C SER A 5 42.35 -25.52 56.88
N ILE A 6 41.03 -25.36 56.98
CA ILE A 6 40.10 -24.89 55.97
C ILE A 6 40.45 -23.44 55.59
N THR A 7 40.68 -23.18 54.31
CA THR A 7 40.62 -21.82 53.74
C THR A 7 39.51 -21.79 52.70
N ARG A 8 38.38 -21.17 53.08
CA ARG A 8 37.27 -20.82 52.19
C ARG A 8 37.75 -19.73 51.21
N SER A 9 37.86 -20.07 49.93
CA SER A 9 37.94 -19.08 48.86
C SER A 9 36.58 -18.97 48.18
N LEU A 10 35.84 -17.92 48.55
CA LEU A 10 34.68 -17.43 47.81
C LEU A 10 35.19 -16.92 46.45
N ALA A 11 35.00 -17.71 45.39
CA ALA A 11 35.15 -17.22 44.03
C ALA A 11 33.91 -16.38 43.70
N LEU A 12 34.10 -15.05 43.69
CA LEU A 12 33.10 -14.09 43.24
C LEU A 12 32.73 -14.36 41.78
N SER A 13 31.43 -14.55 41.56
CA SER A 13 30.76 -14.56 40.28
C SER A 13 31.02 -13.27 39.49
N ALA A 14 31.52 -13.39 38.26
CA ALA A 14 31.47 -12.32 37.26
C ALA A 14 30.58 -12.78 36.09
N LEU A 15 29.26 -12.57 36.20
CA LEU A 15 28.39 -12.59 35.03
C LEU A 15 28.66 -11.32 34.23
N ALA A 16 29.43 -11.44 33.15
CA ALA A 16 29.52 -10.41 32.13
C ALA A 16 28.19 -10.36 31.37
N ALA A 17 27.29 -9.48 31.79
CA ALA A 17 26.09 -9.14 31.02
C ALA A 17 26.53 -8.36 29.77
N GLY A 18 26.74 -9.07 28.66
CA GLY A 18 26.93 -8.45 27.35
C GLY A 18 25.64 -7.77 26.91
N ALA A 19 25.51 -6.49 27.18
CA ALA A 19 24.49 -5.65 26.57
C ALA A 19 24.79 -5.56 25.07
N LEU A 20 24.09 -6.35 24.26
CA LEU A 20 24.01 -6.15 22.82
C LEU A 20 23.31 -4.80 22.59
N VAL A 21 24.10 -3.73 22.50
CA VAL A 21 23.64 -2.44 22.00
C VAL A 21 23.38 -2.66 20.51
N ALA A 22 22.18 -3.09 20.16
CA ALA A 22 21.74 -3.06 18.78
C ALA A 22 21.81 -1.59 18.32
N PRO A 23 22.51 -1.27 17.22
CA PRO A 23 22.53 0.09 16.71
C PRO A 23 21.08 0.48 16.40
N ALA A 24 20.59 1.50 17.11
CA ALA A 24 19.35 2.16 16.75
C ALA A 24 19.57 2.77 15.36
N HIS A 25 19.00 2.14 14.34
CA HIS A 25 19.01 2.71 13.00
C HIS A 25 18.25 4.04 13.05
N PRO A 26 18.81 5.13 12.49
CA PRO A 26 18.09 6.39 12.44
C PRO A 26 16.78 6.18 11.70
N ALA A 27 15.67 6.57 12.34
CA ALA A 27 14.38 6.61 11.67
C ALA A 27 14.47 7.67 10.57
N ILE A 28 14.52 7.21 9.31
CA ILE A 28 14.34 8.10 8.15
C ILE A 28 12.92 8.66 8.29
N ALA A 29 12.81 9.98 8.49
CA ALA A 29 11.52 10.63 8.50
C ALA A 29 10.85 10.39 7.13
N ALA A 30 9.67 9.77 7.14
CA ALA A 30 8.89 9.59 5.92
C ALA A 30 8.61 10.96 5.31
N ALA A 31 8.86 11.11 4.01
CA ALA A 31 8.56 12.36 3.30
C ALA A 31 7.07 12.70 3.47
N ALA A 32 6.77 13.94 3.84
CA ALA A 32 5.38 14.39 3.97
C ALA A 32 4.65 14.27 2.61
N PRO A 33 3.34 13.98 2.59
CA PRO A 33 2.56 13.98 1.35
C PRO A 33 2.70 15.31 0.60
N GLN A 34 3.00 15.21 -0.69
CA GLN A 34 3.23 16.34 -1.59
C GLN A 34 1.97 16.64 -2.41
N PRO A 35 1.72 17.91 -2.77
CA PRO A 35 0.60 18.25 -3.62
C PRO A 35 0.73 17.65 -5.02
N ILE A 36 -0.40 17.26 -5.60
CA ILE A 36 -0.50 16.85 -7.01
C ILE A 36 -1.65 17.59 -7.68
N ALA A 37 -1.48 17.88 -8.97
CA ALA A 37 -2.52 18.36 -9.86
C ALA A 37 -2.21 17.78 -11.25
N VAL A 38 -2.87 16.68 -11.60
CA VAL A 38 -2.55 15.89 -12.80
C VAL A 38 -3.78 15.61 -13.64
N SER A 39 -3.56 15.37 -14.93
CA SER A 39 -4.61 14.95 -15.85
C SER A 39 -4.03 13.96 -16.87
N TYR A 40 -4.69 12.82 -17.04
CA TYR A 40 -4.27 11.75 -17.93
C TYR A 40 -5.47 10.93 -18.40
N TYR A 41 -5.32 10.19 -19.50
CA TYR A 41 -6.37 9.31 -19.99
C TYR A 41 -6.21 7.91 -19.44
N GLU A 42 -7.29 7.37 -18.90
CA GLU A 42 -7.39 5.96 -18.54
C GLU A 42 -8.31 5.20 -19.48
N SER A 43 -8.00 3.92 -19.63
CA SER A 43 -8.75 3.05 -20.52
C SER A 43 -9.87 2.34 -19.74
N CYS A 44 -11.07 2.38 -20.30
CA CYS A 44 -12.24 1.61 -19.89
C CYS A 44 -12.59 0.59 -20.99
N PRO A 45 -13.48 -0.38 -20.75
CA PRO A 45 -13.91 -1.31 -21.78
C PRO A 45 -14.62 -0.57 -22.93
N GLY A 46 -13.94 -0.44 -24.08
CA GLY A 46 -14.51 0.17 -25.29
C GLY A 46 -14.35 1.70 -25.41
N PHE A 47 -13.87 2.40 -24.37
CA PHE A 47 -13.70 3.85 -24.40
C PHE A 47 -12.56 4.31 -23.46
N LYS A 48 -12.30 5.61 -23.43
CA LYS A 48 -11.32 6.22 -22.52
C LYS A 48 -11.99 7.33 -21.72
N VAL A 49 -11.55 7.50 -20.49
CA VAL A 49 -11.96 8.59 -19.61
C VAL A 49 -10.77 9.50 -19.33
N LEU A 50 -11.02 10.81 -19.26
CA LEU A 50 -10.05 11.76 -18.73
C LEU A 50 -10.13 11.70 -17.20
N VAL A 51 -9.04 11.31 -16.57
CA VAL A 51 -8.88 11.36 -15.11
C VAL A 51 -8.18 12.65 -14.77
N THR A 52 -8.81 13.49 -13.94
CA THR A 52 -8.18 14.64 -13.30
C THR A 52 -8.10 14.39 -11.81
N ALA A 53 -6.94 14.67 -11.22
CA ALA A 53 -6.72 14.45 -9.79
C ALA A 53 -6.00 15.65 -9.17
N ASP A 54 -6.54 16.14 -8.06
CA ASP A 54 -6.00 17.24 -7.27
C ASP A 54 -6.01 16.87 -5.79
N GLY A 55 -4.95 17.24 -5.06
CA GLY A 55 -4.84 16.97 -3.63
C GLY A 55 -3.40 16.69 -3.23
N LYS A 56 -3.18 15.67 -2.40
CA LYS A 56 -1.83 15.27 -1.96
C LYS A 56 -1.61 13.78 -2.08
N VAL A 57 -0.38 13.38 -2.38
CA VAL A 57 0.07 11.98 -2.40
C VAL A 57 1.39 11.86 -1.65
N GLY A 58 1.53 10.81 -0.85
CA GLY A 58 2.77 10.44 -0.18
C GLY A 58 3.06 8.97 -0.38
N VAL A 59 4.34 8.63 -0.57
CA VAL A 59 4.83 7.25 -0.57
C VAL A 59 5.73 7.08 0.64
N ILE A 60 5.47 6.05 1.42
CA ILE A 60 6.21 5.71 2.63
C ILE A 60 6.83 4.33 2.43
N ASP A 61 8.14 4.30 2.24
CA ASP A 61 8.90 3.06 2.18
C ASP A 61 9.01 2.45 3.58
N LEU A 62 8.82 1.13 3.65
CA LEU A 62 8.85 0.34 4.86
C LEU A 62 9.87 -0.80 4.72
N PRO A 63 10.43 -1.32 5.82
CA PRO A 63 11.40 -2.42 5.76
C PRO A 63 10.90 -3.63 4.97
N GLY A 64 11.77 -4.20 4.14
CA GLY A 64 11.50 -5.37 3.30
C GLY A 64 10.73 -5.04 2.01
N ASP A 65 11.13 -3.96 1.32
CA ASP A 65 10.55 -3.45 0.06
C ASP A 65 9.03 -3.27 0.09
N ARG A 66 8.48 -3.07 1.29
CA ARG A 66 7.08 -2.75 1.50
C ARG A 66 6.89 -1.25 1.30
N ALA A 67 5.71 -0.85 0.83
CA ALA A 67 5.37 0.55 0.71
C ALA A 67 3.95 0.83 1.21
N LYS A 68 3.71 2.06 1.65
CA LYS A 68 2.37 2.63 1.78
C LYS A 68 2.24 3.82 0.86
N ILE A 69 1.16 3.86 0.10
CA ILE A 69 0.76 5.04 -0.66
C ILE A 69 -0.44 5.65 0.06
N ILE A 70 -0.35 6.92 0.38
CA ILE A 70 -1.38 7.69 1.05
C ILE A 70 -1.79 8.87 0.18
N TRP A 71 -3.10 9.13 0.10
CA TRP A 71 -3.65 10.22 -0.71
C TRP A 71 -4.63 11.05 0.13
N PRO A 72 -4.15 11.89 1.05
CA PRO A 72 -5.03 12.63 1.96
C PRO A 72 -5.76 13.76 1.23
N GLY A 73 -7.10 13.69 1.24
CA GLY A 73 -7.95 14.74 0.69
C GLY A 73 -7.91 14.83 -0.84
N LEU A 74 -7.64 13.70 -1.51
CA LEU A 74 -7.58 13.64 -2.96
C LEU A 74 -8.99 13.77 -3.55
N THR A 75 -9.15 14.67 -4.51
CA THR A 75 -10.33 14.77 -5.37
C THR A 75 -9.97 14.21 -6.73
N VAL A 76 -10.79 13.28 -7.22
CA VAL A 76 -10.61 12.68 -8.55
C VAL A 76 -11.90 12.85 -9.34
N THR A 77 -11.80 13.42 -10.53
CA THR A 77 -12.89 13.48 -11.50
C THR A 77 -12.57 12.62 -12.71
N LEU A 78 -13.52 11.79 -13.12
CA LEU A 78 -13.44 11.00 -14.33
C LEU A 78 -14.48 11.51 -15.31
N THR A 79 -14.04 11.88 -16.51
CA THR A 79 -14.90 12.46 -17.54
C THR A 79 -14.88 11.61 -18.80
N ALA A 80 -16.04 11.13 -19.23
CA ALA A 80 -16.22 10.42 -20.49
C ALA A 80 -16.19 11.40 -21.68
N LYS A 81 -15.97 10.87 -22.89
CA LYS A 81 -15.97 11.68 -24.12
C LYS A 81 -17.32 12.35 -24.39
N SER A 82 -18.42 11.76 -23.90
CA SER A 82 -19.77 12.33 -23.95
C SER A 82 -19.90 13.63 -23.14
N GLY A 83 -18.95 13.91 -22.24
CA GLY A 83 -19.00 15.02 -21.28
C GLY A 83 -19.59 14.62 -19.93
N GLU A 84 -20.13 13.40 -19.80
CA GLU A 84 -20.56 12.84 -18.52
C GLU A 84 -19.35 12.70 -17.58
N SER A 85 -19.54 13.05 -16.31
CA SER A 85 -18.45 13.05 -15.34
C SER A 85 -18.90 12.59 -13.96
N ILE A 86 -18.03 11.86 -13.27
CA ILE A 86 -18.19 11.48 -11.87
C ILE A 86 -17.01 12.04 -11.07
N THR A 87 -17.30 12.63 -9.93
CA THR A 87 -16.29 13.21 -9.03
C THR A 87 -16.34 12.52 -7.67
N TYR A 88 -15.18 12.06 -7.21
CA TYR A 88 -14.99 11.54 -5.85
C TYR A 88 -14.13 12.52 -5.05
N GLU A 89 -14.77 13.26 -4.15
CA GLU A 89 -14.09 14.24 -3.30
C GLU A 89 -13.58 13.63 -1.99
N GLY A 90 -12.44 14.12 -1.53
CA GLY A 90 -11.92 13.80 -0.20
C GLY A 90 -11.60 12.32 -0.01
N ALA A 91 -11.14 11.64 -1.07
CA ALA A 91 -10.51 10.35 -0.93
C ALA A 91 -9.31 10.47 0.02
N SER A 92 -9.17 9.51 0.92
CA SER A 92 -8.23 9.55 2.05
C SER A 92 -7.75 8.15 2.42
N GLY A 93 -7.79 7.23 1.45
CA GLY A 93 -7.38 5.86 1.64
C GLY A 93 -5.87 5.67 1.75
N VAL A 94 -5.50 4.45 2.11
CA VAL A 94 -4.12 3.98 2.18
C VAL A 94 -4.00 2.68 1.42
N THR A 95 -3.07 2.63 0.48
CA THR A 95 -2.69 1.40 -0.23
C THR A 95 -1.41 0.84 0.36
N HIS A 96 -1.47 -0.40 0.82
CA HIS A 96 -0.34 -1.16 1.35
C HIS A 96 0.15 -2.10 0.26
N ILE A 97 1.45 -2.03 -0.06
CA ILE A 97 2.08 -2.91 -1.04
C ILE A 97 3.10 -3.76 -0.30
N LYS A 98 3.01 -5.07 -0.48
CA LYS A 98 3.97 -6.04 0.04
C LYS A 98 4.49 -6.91 -1.11
N PRO A 99 5.81 -7.05 -1.27
CA PRO A 99 6.36 -7.92 -2.30
C PRO A 99 6.05 -9.40 -1.98
N ALA A 100 5.84 -10.17 -3.04
CA ALA A 100 5.74 -11.63 -2.99
C ALA A 100 7.09 -12.26 -3.39
N SER A 101 7.34 -13.49 -2.97
CA SER A 101 8.60 -14.19 -3.23
C SER A 101 8.85 -14.49 -4.71
N ASP A 102 7.80 -14.48 -5.53
CA ASP A 102 7.84 -14.71 -6.98
C ASP A 102 7.99 -13.40 -7.78
N GLY A 103 8.31 -12.28 -7.12
CA GLY A 103 8.41 -10.96 -7.74
C GLY A 103 7.08 -10.25 -7.93
N GLY A 104 5.96 -10.89 -7.58
CA GLY A 104 4.63 -10.26 -7.56
C GLY A 104 4.41 -9.35 -6.36
N GLN A 105 3.17 -8.92 -6.16
CA GLN A 105 2.78 -8.03 -5.06
C GLN A 105 1.47 -8.49 -4.42
N TYR A 106 1.35 -8.31 -3.11
CA TYR A 106 0.11 -8.32 -2.36
C TYR A 106 -0.27 -6.89 -2.07
N VAL A 107 -1.47 -6.49 -2.46
CA VAL A 107 -1.93 -5.12 -2.33
C VAL A 107 -3.21 -5.07 -1.49
N THR A 108 -3.23 -4.17 -0.51
CA THR A 108 -4.39 -3.94 0.38
C THR A 108 -4.70 -2.44 0.41
N ALA A 109 -5.82 -2.05 -0.19
CA ALA A 109 -6.39 -0.72 -0.07
C ALA A 109 -7.33 -0.65 1.13
N THR A 110 -7.20 0.41 1.92
CA THR A 110 -8.06 0.70 3.08
C THR A 110 -8.64 2.11 2.97
N GLY A 111 -9.86 2.32 3.44
CA GLY A 111 -10.54 3.62 3.34
C GLY A 111 -11.12 3.87 1.96
N ARG A 112 -11.13 5.13 1.51
CA ARG A 112 -11.66 5.55 0.20
C ARG A 112 -10.54 5.67 -0.84
N ASN A 113 -10.52 4.82 -1.86
CA ASN A 113 -9.44 4.80 -2.87
C ASN A 113 -10.01 4.79 -4.29
N ILE A 114 -9.25 5.37 -5.23
CA ILE A 114 -9.41 5.17 -6.67
C ILE A 114 -8.28 4.25 -7.13
N ILE A 115 -8.63 3.15 -7.79
CA ILE A 115 -7.70 2.10 -8.22
C ILE A 115 -7.85 1.94 -9.74
N THR A 116 -6.76 1.98 -10.47
CA THR A 116 -6.71 1.60 -11.88
C THR A 116 -6.27 0.14 -11.97
N VAL A 117 -7.00 -0.67 -12.73
CA VAL A 117 -6.68 -2.10 -12.91
C VAL A 117 -6.48 -2.37 -14.39
N PRO A 118 -5.32 -2.91 -14.82
CA PRO A 118 -5.12 -3.35 -16.20
C PRO A 118 -5.96 -4.60 -16.50
N LYS A 119 -6.27 -4.85 -17.79
CA LYS A 119 -6.96 -6.08 -18.19
C LYS A 119 -6.09 -7.30 -17.84
N ALA A 120 -6.50 -8.12 -16.88
CA ALA A 120 -5.74 -9.29 -16.46
C ALA A 120 -6.65 -10.35 -15.85
N ASN A 121 -6.37 -11.64 -16.13
CA ASN A 121 -6.93 -12.80 -15.43
C ASN A 121 -8.45 -12.77 -15.15
N GLY A 122 -9.24 -12.32 -16.13
CA GLY A 122 -10.70 -12.24 -16.04
C GLY A 122 -11.24 -10.96 -15.41
N HIS A 123 -10.38 -10.10 -14.88
CA HIS A 123 -10.74 -8.76 -14.42
C HIS A 123 -10.78 -7.77 -15.59
N PRO A 124 -11.87 -6.99 -15.75
CA PRO A 124 -11.89 -5.95 -16.75
C PRO A 124 -10.87 -4.86 -16.43
N LEU A 125 -10.21 -4.38 -17.49
CA LEU A 125 -9.51 -3.10 -17.46
C LEU A 125 -10.50 -2.03 -17.00
N GLY A 126 -10.11 -1.20 -16.05
CA GLY A 126 -10.96 -0.08 -15.66
C GLY A 126 -10.46 0.69 -14.46
N VAL A 127 -11.31 1.62 -14.04
CA VAL A 127 -11.10 2.44 -12.84
C VAL A 127 -12.17 2.07 -11.83
N TYR A 128 -11.75 1.83 -10.60
CA TYR A 128 -12.60 1.35 -9.54
C TYR A 128 -12.52 2.26 -8.33
N PHE A 129 -13.67 2.64 -7.78
CA PHE A 129 -13.75 3.32 -6.51
C PHE A 129 -14.03 2.32 -5.40
N THR A 130 -13.22 2.34 -4.36
CA THR A 130 -13.31 1.38 -3.26
C THR A 130 -13.50 2.08 -1.92
N ILE A 131 -14.32 1.49 -1.05
CA ILE A 131 -14.54 1.92 0.33
C ILE A 131 -14.33 0.75 1.27
N GLY A 132 -13.59 0.93 2.35
CA GLY A 132 -13.37 -0.11 3.36
C GLY A 132 -12.07 -0.85 3.09
N THR A 133 -12.04 -2.17 3.25
CA THR A 133 -10.82 -2.97 3.02
C THR A 133 -10.97 -3.82 1.77
N VAL A 134 -10.14 -3.55 0.76
CA VAL A 134 -10.12 -4.25 -0.52
C VAL A 134 -8.71 -4.76 -0.81
N ASN A 135 -8.59 -6.00 -1.27
CA ASN A 135 -7.33 -6.68 -1.51
C ASN A 135 -7.30 -7.27 -2.92
N TRP A 136 -6.12 -7.22 -3.53
CA TRP A 136 -5.80 -7.91 -4.78
C TRP A 136 -4.33 -8.31 -4.79
N THR A 137 -3.95 -9.15 -5.74
CA THR A 137 -2.55 -9.55 -5.90
C THR A 137 -2.12 -9.31 -7.33
N LEU A 138 -0.84 -8.99 -7.54
CA LEU A 138 -0.26 -8.77 -8.85
C LEU A 138 0.84 -9.82 -9.09
N ASN A 139 0.99 -10.24 -10.34
CA ASN A 139 2.13 -10.98 -10.86
C ASN A 139 3.35 -10.05 -10.98
N ALA A 140 4.52 -10.62 -11.24
CA ALA A 140 5.76 -9.86 -11.41
C ALA A 140 5.74 -8.88 -12.60
N ASP A 141 4.90 -9.13 -13.60
CA ASP A 141 4.66 -8.24 -14.75
C ASP A 141 3.61 -7.15 -14.48
N GLY A 142 3.10 -7.07 -13.25
CA GLY A 142 2.07 -6.09 -12.84
C GLY A 142 0.64 -6.46 -13.22
N THR A 143 0.42 -7.60 -13.89
CA THR A 143 -0.94 -8.09 -14.17
C THR A 143 -1.59 -8.64 -12.89
N GLU A 144 -2.90 -8.47 -12.73
CA GLU A 144 -3.61 -9.00 -11.55
C GLU A 144 -3.60 -10.52 -11.50
N ARG A 145 -3.41 -11.11 -10.32
CA ARG A 145 -3.37 -12.55 -10.02
C ARG A 145 -4.53 -12.91 -9.10
N GLY A 146 -5.22 -14.02 -9.42
CA GLY A 146 -6.33 -14.52 -8.58
C GLY A 146 -7.70 -13.93 -8.91
N GLY A 147 -7.80 -13.05 -9.92
CA GLY A 147 -9.07 -12.47 -10.38
C GLY A 147 -9.53 -11.31 -9.50
N MET A 148 -10.85 -11.22 -9.28
CA MET A 148 -11.52 -10.07 -8.65
C MET A 148 -11.05 -9.70 -7.24
N PHE A 149 -11.25 -8.43 -6.92
CA PHE A 149 -11.10 -7.86 -5.59
C PHE A 149 -11.75 -8.70 -4.48
N THR A 150 -11.07 -8.79 -3.35
CA THR A 150 -11.55 -9.49 -2.14
C THR A 150 -11.52 -8.57 -0.91
N GLY A 151 -12.20 -8.95 0.17
CA GLY A 151 -12.19 -8.20 1.43
C GLY A 151 -13.59 -7.84 1.90
N THR A 152 -13.67 -6.96 2.90
CA THR A 152 -14.92 -6.52 3.52
C THR A 152 -15.41 -5.16 3.01
N GLY A 153 -14.66 -4.54 2.09
CA GLY A 153 -15.02 -3.28 1.46
C GLY A 153 -16.01 -3.42 0.30
N THR A 154 -16.41 -2.28 -0.25
CA THR A 154 -17.18 -2.19 -1.48
C THR A 154 -16.28 -1.79 -2.64
N VAL A 155 -16.67 -2.21 -3.83
CA VAL A 155 -16.01 -1.86 -5.10
C VAL A 155 -17.09 -1.38 -6.06
N VAL A 156 -16.87 -0.21 -6.65
CA VAL A 156 -17.70 0.37 -7.70
C VAL A 156 -16.87 0.41 -8.98
N ASP A 157 -17.41 -0.16 -10.06
CA ASP A 157 -16.84 -0.05 -11.40
C ASP A 157 -17.24 1.30 -12.00
N VAL A 158 -16.32 2.28 -11.95
CA VAL A 158 -16.56 3.64 -12.42
C VAL A 158 -16.67 3.67 -13.95
N CYS A 159 -15.98 2.75 -14.62
CA CYS A 159 -16.10 2.62 -16.07
C CYS A 159 -17.51 2.14 -16.46
N ALA A 160 -18.11 1.22 -15.70
CA ALA A 160 -19.49 0.81 -15.95
C ALA A 160 -20.49 1.95 -15.70
N GLU A 161 -20.26 2.80 -14.70
CA GLU A 161 -21.12 3.96 -14.43
C GLU A 161 -21.04 5.02 -15.54
N LEU A 162 -19.88 5.17 -16.17
CA LEU A 162 -19.64 6.12 -17.27
C LEU A 162 -19.86 5.53 -18.67
N ALA A 163 -20.31 4.26 -18.76
CA ALA A 163 -20.57 3.61 -20.03
C ALA A 163 -21.92 4.10 -20.59
N SER A 164 -21.88 5.24 -21.28
CA SER A 164 -23.00 5.79 -22.07
C SER A 164 -22.97 5.38 -23.53
#